data_AF-A0A968LW87-F1
#
_entry.id   AF-A0A968LW87-F1
#
_cell.length_a   1.000
_cell.length_b   1.000
_cell.length_c   1.000
_cell.angle_alpha   90.00
_cell.angle_beta   90.00
_cell.angle_gamma   90.00
#
_symmetry.space_group_name_H-M   'P 1'
#
loop_
_entity.id
_entity.type
_entity.pdbx_description
1 polymer ?
#
loop_
_entity_poly.entity_id
_entity_poly.type
_entity_poly.pdbx_seq_one_letter_code
_entity_poly.pdbx_strand_id
1 'polypeptide(L)'
;MPVTFDDIIASSSAEEDFLQIFQNTFDQQGQQLLESHRTILTACYRNPGLSPTLKSNTPEILAQAWLKKYNNSFENRISRRISQPPGTVADPIVTTIINARLTGLTTEHLEQIKYAHRLSMSAENIQGLLLEEFLAEQLVEYGWSCCWGESVRHVDFLQHGWFSFTSQES
;
A
#
# COMPACT_ATOMS: atom_id res chain seq x y z
N MET A 1 0.53 24.67 13.06
CA MET A 1 -0.44 23.69 12.51
C MET A 1 0.37 22.57 11.88
N PRO A 2 -0.09 21.31 11.90
CA PRO A 2 0.62 20.25 11.20
C PRO A 2 0.61 20.52 9.69
N VAL A 3 1.75 20.37 9.04
CA VAL A 3 1.94 20.40 7.59
C VAL A 3 1.46 19.07 7.00
N THR A 4 0.71 19.16 5.91
CA THR A 4 0.20 18.03 5.11
C THR A 4 0.74 18.09 3.67
N PHE A 5 0.48 17.07 2.87
CA PHE A 5 0.76 17.13 1.42
C PHE A 5 0.07 18.33 0.76
N ASP A 6 -1.22 18.55 1.07
CA ASP A 6 -2.00 19.63 0.49
C ASP A 6 -1.40 21.00 0.82
N ASP A 7 -0.87 21.19 2.04
CA ASP A 7 -0.19 22.42 2.44
C ASP A 7 1.10 22.65 1.64
N ILE A 8 1.92 21.60 1.45
CA ILE A 8 3.16 21.68 0.69
C ILE A 8 2.86 21.98 -0.78
N ILE A 9 1.89 21.28 -1.36
CA ILE A 9 1.45 21.49 -2.74
C ILE A 9 0.93 22.92 -2.93
N ALA A 10 0.06 23.41 -2.03
CA ALA A 10 -0.47 24.77 -2.10
C ALA A 10 0.61 25.87 -1.95
N SER A 11 1.69 25.58 -1.22
CA SER A 11 2.84 26.49 -1.08
C SER A 11 3.88 26.42 -2.20
N SER A 12 3.83 25.37 -3.04
CA SER A 12 4.79 25.15 -4.13
C SER A 12 4.37 25.93 -5.37
N SER A 13 5.28 26.68 -5.99
CA SER A 13 4.96 27.49 -7.18
C SER A 13 4.93 26.65 -8.46
N ALA A 14 5.64 25.53 -8.48
CA ALA A 14 5.66 24.53 -9.54
C ALA A 14 5.78 23.09 -8.98
N GLU A 15 5.57 22.10 -9.85
CA GLU A 15 5.75 20.67 -9.55
C GLU A 15 7.19 20.37 -9.11
N GLU A 16 8.18 21.01 -9.75
CA GLU A 16 9.60 20.88 -9.42
C GLU A 16 9.93 21.35 -8.00
N ASP A 17 9.30 22.42 -7.51
CA ASP A 17 9.53 22.91 -6.13
C ASP A 17 9.08 21.86 -5.11
N PHE A 18 7.92 21.25 -5.36
CA PHE A 18 7.41 20.16 -4.54
C PHE A 18 8.35 18.96 -4.58
N LEU A 19 8.77 18.52 -5.77
CA LEU A 19 9.69 17.39 -5.93
C LEU A 19 11.06 17.66 -5.29
N GLN A 20 11.53 18.91 -5.28
CA GLN A 20 12.82 19.27 -4.70
C GLN A 20 12.88 19.02 -3.19
N ILE A 21 11.77 19.19 -2.47
CA ILE A 21 11.68 18.88 -1.03
C ILE A 21 11.98 17.40 -0.78
N PHE A 22 11.42 16.52 -1.62
CA PHE A 22 11.66 15.09 -1.53
C PHE A 22 13.07 14.74 -2.02
N GLN A 23 13.55 15.32 -3.13
CA GLN A 23 14.93 15.13 -3.61
C GLN A 23 15.95 15.42 -2.51
N ASN A 24 15.83 16.58 -1.85
CA ASN A 24 16.71 16.96 -0.73
C ASN A 24 16.67 15.92 0.40
N THR A 25 15.49 15.36 0.67
CA THR A 25 15.32 14.32 1.70
C THR A 25 16.01 13.01 1.31
N PHE A 26 15.89 12.59 0.05
CA PHE A 26 16.58 11.42 -0.48
C PHE A 26 18.10 11.61 -0.38
N ASP A 27 18.62 12.76 -0.81
CA ASP A 27 20.04 13.09 -0.77
C ASP A 27 20.60 13.08 0.66
N GLN A 28 19.86 13.64 1.62
CA GLN A 28 20.22 13.62 3.05
C GLN A 28 20.30 12.19 3.62
N GLN A 29 19.52 11.26 3.09
CA GLN A 29 19.55 9.84 3.49
C GLN A 29 20.52 8.99 2.66
N GLY A 30 21.27 9.61 1.73
CA GLY A 30 22.17 8.89 0.82
C GLY A 30 21.43 7.98 -0.15
N GLN A 31 20.16 8.25 -0.44
CA GLN A 31 19.32 7.48 -1.36
C GLN A 31 19.10 8.25 -2.66
N GLN A 32 18.93 7.52 -3.77
CA GLN A 32 18.60 8.14 -5.06
C GLN A 32 17.07 8.23 -5.24
N LEU A 33 16.58 9.38 -5.66
CA LEU A 33 15.20 9.54 -6.09
C LEU A 33 14.98 8.86 -7.44
N LEU A 34 14.49 7.62 -7.39
CA LEU A 34 14.13 6.81 -8.57
C LEU A 34 12.91 7.34 -9.33
N GLU A 35 12.76 6.89 -10.57
CA GLU A 35 11.64 7.26 -11.46
C GLU A 35 10.28 6.87 -10.89
N SER A 36 10.21 5.75 -10.17
CA SER A 36 8.98 5.33 -9.49
C SER A 36 8.54 6.33 -8.43
N HIS A 37 9.47 6.82 -7.61
CA HIS A 37 9.18 7.85 -6.62
C HIS A 37 8.72 9.15 -7.29
N ARG A 38 9.39 9.57 -8.37
CA ARG A 38 8.99 10.76 -9.15
C ARG A 38 7.58 10.62 -9.69
N THR A 39 7.26 9.49 -10.29
CA THR A 39 5.92 9.20 -10.85
C THR A 39 4.84 9.28 -9.77
N ILE A 40 5.08 8.68 -8.60
CA ILE A 40 4.14 8.66 -7.48
C ILE A 40 3.95 10.06 -6.88
N LEU A 41 5.04 10.78 -6.60
CA LEU A 41 5.00 12.13 -6.04
C LEU A 41 4.34 13.13 -6.99
N THR A 42 4.59 13.00 -8.29
CA THR A 42 3.92 13.80 -9.34
C THR A 42 2.41 13.56 -9.33
N ALA A 43 1.97 12.30 -9.19
CA ALA A 43 0.55 11.98 -9.09
C ALA A 43 -0.11 12.63 -7.87
N CYS A 44 0.56 12.64 -6.71
CA CYS A 44 0.11 13.37 -5.51
C CYS A 44 0.01 14.88 -5.76
N TYR A 45 1.01 15.49 -6.39
CA TYR A 45 1.01 16.93 -6.70
C TYR A 45 -0.17 17.31 -7.61
N ARG A 46 -0.38 16.55 -8.69
CA ARG A 46 -1.45 16.81 -9.67
C ARG A 46 -2.84 16.46 -9.15
N ASN A 47 -2.94 15.54 -8.20
CA ASN A 47 -4.19 15.08 -7.62
C ASN A 47 -4.10 15.10 -6.08
N PRO A 48 -4.14 16.28 -5.44
CA PRO A 48 -3.97 16.39 -3.98
C PRO A 48 -4.95 15.52 -3.19
N GLY A 49 -6.16 15.33 -3.70
CA GLY A 49 -7.18 14.43 -3.14
C GLY A 49 -6.76 12.95 -3.03
N LEU A 50 -5.73 12.51 -3.76
CA LEU A 50 -5.15 11.17 -3.67
C LEU A 50 -3.90 11.12 -2.78
N SER A 51 -3.37 12.25 -2.32
CA SER A 51 -2.20 12.31 -1.45
C SER A 51 -2.43 11.55 -0.14
N PRO A 52 -1.41 10.91 0.44
CA PRO A 52 -1.52 10.16 1.68
C PRO A 52 -1.85 11.09 2.86
N THR A 53 -2.57 10.58 3.87
CA THR A 53 -2.97 11.36 5.06
C THR A 53 -1.83 11.55 6.07
N LEU A 54 -0.63 11.86 5.60
CA LEU A 54 0.54 12.13 6.43
C LEU A 54 0.49 13.56 6.97
N LYS A 55 0.91 13.71 8.23
CA LYS A 55 0.95 14.99 8.95
C LYS A 55 2.29 15.10 9.66
N SER A 56 2.92 16.26 9.60
CA SER A 56 4.17 16.52 10.31
C SER A 56 4.33 17.97 10.72
N ASN A 57 5.43 18.32 11.38
CA ASN A 57 5.71 19.69 11.79
C ASN A 57 6.32 20.54 10.68
N THR A 58 7.09 19.93 9.77
CA THR A 58 7.73 20.61 8.63
C THR A 58 7.61 19.77 7.36
N PRO A 59 7.73 20.38 6.16
CA PRO A 59 7.74 19.65 4.89
C PRO A 59 8.81 18.56 4.82
N GLU A 60 10.00 18.80 5.37
CA GLU A 60 11.13 17.86 5.36
C GLU A 60 10.82 16.63 6.21
N ILE A 61 10.27 16.82 7.41
CA ILE A 61 9.91 15.69 8.28
C ILE A 61 8.75 14.91 7.65
N LEU A 62 7.82 15.57 6.96
CA LEU A 62 6.76 14.89 6.21
C LEU A 62 7.32 14.07 5.04
N ALA A 63 8.26 14.62 4.27
CA ALA A 63 8.93 13.90 3.19
C ALA A 63 9.73 12.68 3.72
N GLN A 64 10.40 12.83 4.87
CA GLN A 64 11.07 11.72 5.55
C GLN A 64 10.08 10.64 6.00
N ALA A 65 8.92 11.04 6.54
CA ALA A 65 7.88 10.11 6.94
C ALA A 65 7.29 9.35 5.74
N TRP A 66 7.09 10.04 4.61
CA TRP A 66 6.64 9.42 3.37
C TRP A 66 7.65 8.39 2.85
N LEU A 67 8.92 8.79 2.73
CA LEU A 67 10.00 7.90 2.29
C LEU A 67 10.14 6.67 3.18
N LYS A 68 10.08 6.88 4.51
CA LYS A 68 10.11 5.80 5.49
C LYS A 68 8.91 4.87 5.33
N LYS A 69 7.69 5.39 5.11
CA LYS A 69 6.48 4.57 4.89
C LYS A 69 6.63 3.71 3.64
N TYR A 70 7.06 4.32 2.54
CA TYR A 70 7.29 3.65 1.25
C TYR A 70 8.34 2.54 1.38
N ASN A 71 9.54 2.88 1.85
CA ASN A 71 10.65 1.93 2.00
C ASN A 71 10.30 0.80 2.96
N ASN A 72 9.69 1.11 4.11
CA ASN A 72 9.29 0.07 5.06
C ASN A 72 8.28 -0.90 4.45
N SER A 73 7.34 -0.41 3.63
CA SER A 73 6.37 -1.28 2.97
C SER A 73 7.03 -2.17 1.92
N PHE A 74 7.95 -1.62 1.13
CA PHE A 74 8.70 -2.38 0.12
C PHE A 74 9.62 -3.44 0.75
N GLU A 75 10.39 -3.06 1.78
CA GLU A 75 11.32 -3.96 2.44
C GLU A 75 10.61 -5.05 3.25
N ASN A 76 9.45 -4.75 3.83
CA ASN A 76 8.64 -5.69 4.58
C ASN A 76 7.45 -6.20 3.75
N ARG A 77 7.62 -6.40 2.44
CA ARG A 77 6.59 -7.00 1.58
C ARG A 77 6.21 -8.41 2.02
N ILE A 78 5.01 -8.85 1.63
CA ILE A 78 4.38 -10.03 2.22
C ILE A 78 5.17 -11.31 1.92
N SER A 79 5.83 -11.41 0.76
CA SER A 79 6.68 -12.55 0.42
C SER A 79 7.88 -12.74 1.37
N ARG A 80 8.30 -11.68 2.06
CA ARG A 80 9.43 -11.70 3.02
C ARG A 80 8.99 -11.99 4.45
N ARG A 81 7.69 -12.08 4.71
CA ARG A 81 7.13 -12.35 6.04
C ARG A 81 6.76 -13.81 6.19
N ILE A 82 6.91 -14.34 7.40
CA ILE A 82 6.38 -15.65 7.79
C ILE A 82 5.12 -15.40 8.62
N SER A 83 4.00 -15.93 8.13
CA SER A 83 2.70 -15.81 8.81
C SER A 83 2.68 -16.64 10.09
N GLN A 84 2.12 -16.06 11.14
CA GLN A 84 1.81 -16.79 12.37
C GLN A 84 0.45 -17.50 12.23
N PRO A 85 0.24 -18.63 12.93
CA PRO A 85 -1.08 -19.22 13.03
C PRO A 85 -2.12 -18.20 13.53
N PRO A 86 -3.39 -18.28 13.08
CA PRO A 86 -4.44 -17.39 13.56
C PRO A 86 -4.57 -17.46 15.09
N GLY A 87 -4.40 -16.32 15.77
CA GLY A 87 -4.50 -16.21 17.23
C GLY A 87 -5.92 -15.96 17.76
N THR A 88 -6.90 -15.70 16.88
CA THR A 88 -8.29 -15.46 17.25
C THR A 88 -8.94 -16.72 17.83
N VAL A 89 -10.01 -16.63 18.63
CA VAL A 89 -10.79 -17.82 19.02
C VAL A 89 -11.91 -18.01 18.01
N ALA A 90 -12.14 -19.24 17.53
CA ALA A 90 -13.25 -19.53 16.61
C ALA A 90 -14.59 -19.44 17.33
N ASP A 91 -15.61 -18.85 16.68
CA ASP A 91 -16.96 -18.78 17.24
C ASP A 91 -17.61 -20.18 17.25
N PRO A 92 -17.98 -20.71 18.44
CA PRO A 92 -18.62 -22.01 18.56
C PRO A 92 -19.92 -22.15 17.76
N ILE A 93 -20.66 -21.05 17.51
CA ILE A 93 -21.94 -21.11 16.82
C ILE A 93 -21.80 -21.60 15.37
N VAL A 94 -20.67 -21.29 14.72
CA VAL A 94 -20.39 -21.72 13.34
C VAL A 94 -20.35 -23.24 13.27
N THR A 95 -19.67 -23.88 14.24
CA THR A 95 -19.63 -25.35 14.35
C THR A 95 -21.01 -25.93 14.60
N THR A 96 -21.81 -25.32 15.49
CA THR A 96 -23.19 -25.74 15.77
C THR A 96 -24.06 -25.68 14.52
N ILE A 97 -23.98 -24.60 13.75
CA ILE A 97 -24.74 -24.43 12.51
C ILE A 97 -24.33 -25.50 11.48
N ILE A 98 -23.03 -25.72 11.28
CA ILE A 98 -22.52 -26.73 10.34
C ILE A 98 -23.04 -28.13 10.70
N ASN A 99 -22.92 -28.52 11.98
CA ASN A 99 -23.39 -29.83 12.44
C ASN A 99 -24.91 -30.00 12.29
N ALA A 100 -25.68 -28.94 12.58
CA ALA A 100 -27.13 -28.97 12.44
C ALA A 100 -27.61 -29.08 10.98
N ARG A 101 -26.82 -28.55 10.03
CA ARG A 101 -27.15 -28.59 8.59
C ARG A 101 -26.54 -29.79 7.86
N LEU A 102 -25.46 -30.35 8.36
CA LEU A 102 -24.74 -31.49 7.79
C LEU A 102 -24.60 -32.59 8.85
N THR A 103 -25.68 -33.36 9.04
CA THR A 103 -25.81 -34.34 10.12
C THR A 103 -24.90 -35.57 9.98
N GLY A 104 -24.19 -35.73 8.87
CA GLY A 104 -23.24 -36.83 8.63
C GLY A 104 -21.82 -36.54 9.13
N LEU A 105 -21.57 -35.36 9.71
CA LEU A 105 -20.24 -34.99 10.18
C LEU A 105 -19.98 -35.50 11.60
N THR A 106 -18.79 -36.05 11.81
CA THR A 106 -18.31 -36.42 13.14
C THR A 106 -17.71 -35.20 13.84
N THR A 107 -17.52 -35.29 15.16
CA THR A 107 -16.80 -34.27 15.93
C THR A 107 -15.39 -34.00 15.35
N GLU A 108 -14.70 -35.04 14.88
CA GLU A 108 -13.38 -34.90 14.27
C GLU A 108 -13.43 -34.12 12.96
N HIS A 109 -14.43 -34.38 12.10
CA HIS A 109 -14.63 -33.58 10.89
C HIS A 109 -14.87 -32.11 11.23
N LEU A 110 -15.67 -31.82 12.25
CA LEU A 110 -15.96 -30.44 12.67
C LEU A 110 -14.71 -29.71 13.17
N GLU A 111 -13.84 -30.39 13.93
CA GLU A 111 -12.56 -29.81 14.37
C GLU A 111 -11.61 -29.54 13.20
N GLN A 112 -11.53 -30.46 12.23
CA GLN A 112 -10.74 -30.27 11.01
C GLN A 112 -11.26 -29.10 10.17
N ILE A 113 -12.57 -28.99 9.97
CA ILE A 113 -13.21 -27.88 9.24
C ILE A 113 -12.92 -26.56 9.95
N LYS A 114 -13.08 -26.49 11.27
CA LYS A 114 -12.78 -25.30 12.07
C LYS A 114 -11.32 -24.88 11.92
N TYR A 115 -10.39 -25.83 11.98
CA TYR A 115 -8.97 -25.55 11.78
C TYR A 115 -8.67 -25.06 10.36
N ALA A 116 -9.14 -25.77 9.34
CA ALA A 116 -8.93 -25.43 7.93
C ALA A 116 -9.50 -24.06 7.59
N HIS A 117 -10.73 -23.76 8.02
CA HIS A 117 -11.38 -22.46 7.80
C HIS A 117 -10.53 -21.30 8.36
N ARG A 118 -9.94 -21.47 9.54
CA ARG A 118 -9.06 -20.45 10.13
C ARG A 118 -7.79 -20.25 9.31
N LEU A 119 -7.19 -21.32 8.82
CA LEU A 119 -6.04 -21.23 7.92
C LEU A 119 -6.42 -20.53 6.61
N SER A 120 -7.58 -20.87 6.03
CA SER A 120 -8.10 -20.24 4.82
C SER A 120 -8.29 -18.74 5.00
N MET A 121 -8.91 -18.29 6.10
CA MET A 121 -9.01 -16.85 6.40
C MET A 121 -7.64 -16.18 6.49
N SER A 122 -6.64 -16.85 7.08
CA SER A 122 -5.27 -16.33 7.13
C SER A 122 -4.68 -16.14 5.72
N ALA A 123 -4.89 -17.13 4.85
CA ALA A 123 -4.43 -17.07 3.46
C ALA A 123 -5.16 -15.97 2.66
N GLU A 124 -6.48 -15.86 2.81
CA GLU A 124 -7.30 -14.83 2.17
C GLU A 124 -6.83 -13.42 2.53
N ASN A 125 -6.47 -13.18 3.79
CA ASN A 125 -5.98 -11.88 4.26
C ASN A 125 -4.66 -11.44 3.62
N ILE A 126 -3.82 -12.38 3.17
CA ILE A 126 -2.52 -12.08 2.54
C ILE A 126 -2.56 -12.22 1.02
N GLN A 127 -3.61 -12.81 0.46
CA GLN A 127 -3.73 -13.09 -0.96
C GLN A 127 -3.67 -11.81 -1.80
N GLY A 128 -4.38 -10.75 -1.39
CA GLY A 128 -4.35 -9.46 -2.10
C GLY A 128 -2.95 -8.86 -2.15
N LEU A 129 -2.24 -8.89 -1.03
CA LEU A 129 -0.87 -8.38 -0.94
C LEU A 129 0.11 -9.17 -1.81
N LEU A 130 -0.07 -10.50 -1.92
CA LEU A 130 0.74 -11.34 -2.80
C LEU A 130 0.47 -11.04 -4.28
N LEU A 131 -0.79 -10.78 -4.62
CA LEU A 131 -1.19 -10.38 -5.97
C LEU A 131 -0.58 -9.02 -6.34
N GLU A 132 -0.66 -8.03 -5.45
CA GLU A 132 0.00 -6.73 -5.65
C GLU A 132 1.50 -6.87 -5.85
N GLU A 133 2.16 -7.69 -5.02
CA GLU A 133 3.61 -7.92 -5.15
C GLU A 133 3.96 -8.58 -6.48
N PHE A 134 3.22 -9.60 -6.88
CA PHE A 134 3.38 -10.24 -8.18
C PHE A 134 3.21 -9.24 -9.33
N LEU A 135 2.15 -8.43 -9.31
CA LEU A 135 1.92 -7.41 -10.34
C LEU A 135 3.02 -6.35 -10.35
N ALA A 136 3.56 -5.95 -9.20
CA ALA A 136 4.69 -5.02 -9.14
C ALA A 136 5.92 -5.56 -9.86
N GLU A 137 6.23 -6.85 -9.70
CA GLU A 137 7.34 -7.50 -10.40
C GLU A 137 7.10 -7.62 -11.91
N GLN A 138 5.86 -7.90 -12.33
CA GLN A 138 5.54 -8.05 -13.76
C GLN A 138 5.41 -6.71 -14.49
N LEU A 139 4.87 -5.68 -13.83
CA LEU A 139 4.52 -4.42 -14.49
C LEU A 139 5.67 -3.40 -14.53
N VAL A 140 6.73 -3.60 -13.73
CA VAL A 140 7.87 -2.68 -13.65
C VAL A 140 8.58 -2.50 -15.01
N GLU A 141 8.69 -3.57 -15.82
CA GLU A 141 9.30 -3.51 -17.15
C GLU A 141 8.48 -2.69 -18.16
N TYR A 142 7.19 -2.46 -17.86
CA TYR A 142 6.27 -1.65 -18.66
C TYR A 142 6.11 -0.21 -18.12
N GLY A 143 6.99 0.19 -17.19
CA GLY A 143 7.01 1.55 -16.62
C GLY A 143 5.93 1.80 -15.57
N TRP A 144 5.34 0.75 -14.99
CA TRP A 144 4.45 0.89 -13.85
C TRP A 144 5.22 0.93 -12.53
N SER A 145 4.71 1.74 -11.61
CA SER A 145 5.24 1.96 -10.28
C SER A 145 4.19 1.56 -9.25
N CYS A 146 4.55 0.67 -8.34
CA CYS A 146 3.67 0.27 -7.24
C CYS A 146 3.69 1.32 -6.12
N CYS A 147 2.51 1.70 -5.64
CA CYS A 147 2.30 2.71 -4.60
C CYS A 147 2.47 2.11 -3.20
N TRP A 148 3.67 1.59 -2.92
CA TRP A 148 3.97 0.89 -1.67
C TRP A 148 3.58 1.70 -0.43
N GLY A 149 2.96 1.01 0.52
CA GLY A 149 2.59 1.57 1.81
C GLY A 149 1.52 2.65 1.71
N GLU A 150 0.60 2.58 0.74
CA GLU A 150 -0.41 3.62 0.53
C GLU A 150 0.29 5.00 0.43
N SER A 151 1.30 5.06 -0.44
CA SER A 151 2.01 6.30 -0.79
C SER A 151 1.14 7.22 -1.65
N VAL A 152 0.08 6.67 -2.25
CA VAL A 152 -1.08 7.32 -2.85
C VAL A 152 -2.32 6.57 -2.33
N ARG A 153 -3.40 7.29 -2.02
CA ARG A 153 -4.64 6.70 -1.51
C ARG A 153 -5.45 6.08 -2.64
N HIS A 154 -6.04 4.91 -2.35
CA HIS A 154 -6.97 4.22 -3.25
C HIS A 154 -6.38 3.83 -4.62
N VAL A 155 -5.05 3.82 -4.74
CA VAL A 155 -4.34 3.52 -5.99
C VAL A 155 -3.16 2.61 -5.66
N ASP A 156 -3.09 1.45 -6.34
CA ASP A 156 -2.02 0.48 -6.13
C ASP A 156 -0.87 0.64 -7.13
N PHE A 157 -1.17 1.07 -8.36
CA PHE A 157 -0.19 1.21 -9.44
C PHE A 157 -0.39 2.50 -10.24
N LEU A 158 0.72 3.12 -10.62
CA LEU A 158 0.77 4.29 -11.49
C LEU A 158 1.74 4.04 -12.64
N GLN A 159 1.37 4.44 -13.86
CA GLN A 159 2.26 4.35 -15.01
C GLN A 159 2.92 5.70 -15.29
N HIS A 160 4.21 5.67 -15.65
CA HIS A 160 4.89 6.86 -16.15
C HIS A 160 4.20 7.40 -17.41
N GLY A 161 3.93 8.71 -17.47
CA GLY A 161 3.33 9.38 -18.62
C GLY A 161 1.80 9.31 -18.75
N TRP A 162 1.09 8.63 -17.84
CA TRP A 162 -0.38 8.54 -17.89
C TRP A 162 -1.10 9.89 -17.78
N PHE A 163 -0.49 10.86 -17.09
CA PHE A 163 -1.05 12.21 -16.93
C PHE A 163 -0.70 13.18 -18.06
N SER A 164 0.00 12.72 -19.11
CA SER A 164 0.37 13.57 -20.26
C SER A 164 -0.74 13.63 -21.32
N PHE A 165 -1.78 12.81 -21.22
CA PHE A 165 -2.85 12.71 -22.23
C PHE A 165 -4.08 13.59 -21.94
N THR A 166 -4.17 14.24 -20.78
CA THR A 166 -5.37 15.04 -20.41
C THR A 166 -5.30 16.51 -20.83
N SER A 167 -4.32 16.92 -21.64
CA SER A 167 -4.13 18.33 -22.05
C SER A 167 -4.29 18.59 -23.55
N GLN A 168 -5.10 17.78 -24.25
CA GLN A 168 -5.47 18.02 -25.64
C GLN A 168 -6.97 17.79 -25.93
N GLU A 169 -7.86 18.27 -25.05
CA GLU A 169 -9.26 18.50 -25.45
C GLU A 169 -9.80 19.76 -24.76
N SER A 170 -9.57 20.93 -25.37
CA SER A 170 -10.46 22.11 -25.37
C SER A 170 -9.98 23.15 -26.36
#